data_AF-A0A0J9D3T3-F1
#
_entry.id   AF-A0A0J9D3T3-F1
#
_cell.length_a   1.000
_cell.length_b   1.000
_cell.length_c   1.000
_cell.angle_alpha   90.00
_cell.angle_beta   90.00
_cell.angle_gamma   90.00
#
_symmetry.space_group_name_H-M   'P 1'
#
loop_
_entity.id
_entity.type
_entity.pdbx_description
1 polymer ?
#
loop_
_entity_poly.entity_id
_entity_poly.type
_entity_poly.pdbx_seq_one_letter_code
_entity_poly.pdbx_strand_id
1 'polypeptide(L)'
;MDLAAAFGEIGMAFSSVLGGPYHAARTIEQVAPVYDDGGSIITPGGVAHRDCQVQIDTAIQRIRDASGFVDTDVTFIVLSATLDGSLNTEARIEVLDGPHAGTWSVDMLERDPVAAGWVGRGRRG
;
A
#
# COMPACT_ATOMS: atom_id res chain seq x y z
N MET A 1 -14.17 -19.22 2.22
CA MET A 1 -13.84 -17.84 1.85
C MET A 1 -13.74 -17.05 3.15
N ASP A 2 -12.58 -16.44 3.41
CA ASP A 2 -12.42 -15.56 4.56
C ASP A 2 -13.11 -14.21 4.29
N LEU A 3 -13.60 -13.54 5.33
CA LEU A 3 -14.38 -12.31 5.24
C LEU A 3 -13.59 -11.18 4.56
N ALA A 4 -12.28 -11.10 4.78
CA ALA A 4 -11.41 -10.14 4.11
C ALA A 4 -11.38 -10.37 2.58
N ALA A 5 -11.34 -11.63 2.14
CA ALA A 5 -11.40 -11.96 0.72
C ALA A 5 -12.73 -11.53 0.09
N ALA A 6 -13.86 -11.77 0.78
CA ALA A 6 -15.17 -11.33 0.32
C ALA A 6 -15.26 -9.79 0.19
N PHE A 7 -14.72 -9.03 1.15
CA PHE A 7 -14.66 -7.56 1.06
C PHE A 7 -13.77 -7.09 -0.10
N GLY A 8 -12.61 -7.72 -0.30
CA GLY A 8 -11.74 -7.43 -1.43
C GLY A 8 -12.41 -7.68 -2.78
N GLU A 9 -13.09 -8.82 -2.92
CA GLU A 9 -13.85 -9.17 -4.13
C GLU A 9 -14.97 -8.16 -4.41
N ILE A 10 -15.74 -7.76 -3.39
CA ILE A 10 -16.79 -6.73 -3.54
C ILE A 10 -16.17 -5.39 -3.95
N GLY A 11 -15.07 -4.98 -3.31
CA GLY A 11 -14.36 -3.75 -3.64
C GLY A 11 -13.89 -3.71 -5.10
N MET A 12 -13.26 -4.80 -5.56
CA MET A 12 -12.83 -4.95 -6.96
C MET A 12 -14.01 -5.06 -7.93
N ALA A 13 -15.09 -5.76 -7.55
CA ALA A 13 -16.30 -5.86 -8.37
C ALA A 13 -16.96 -4.48 -8.54
N PHE A 14 -17.05 -3.68 -7.48
CA PHE A 14 -17.56 -2.30 -7.56
C PHE A 14 -16.65 -1.43 -8.42
N SER A 15 -15.33 -1.57 -8.27
CA SER A 15 -14.35 -0.82 -9.05
C SER A 15 -14.42 -1.13 -10.55
N SER A 16 -14.49 -2.42 -10.90
CA SER A 16 -14.54 -2.86 -12.30
C SER A 16 -15.86 -2.51 -13.01
N VAL A 17 -16.98 -2.46 -12.29
CA VAL A 17 -18.30 -2.15 -12.87
C VAL A 17 -18.55 -0.66 -13.01
N LEU A 18 -17.99 0.18 -12.11
CA LEU A 18 -18.30 1.61 -12.04
C LEU A 18 -17.10 2.53 -12.27
N GLY A 19 -15.94 2.00 -12.68
CA GLY A 19 -14.70 2.76 -12.76
C GLY A 19 -14.26 3.28 -11.39
N GLY A 20 -14.45 2.44 -10.36
CA GLY A 20 -14.32 2.83 -8.96
C GLY A 20 -12.89 3.09 -8.51
N PRO A 21 -12.70 3.30 -7.21
CA PRO A 21 -11.57 4.06 -6.69
C PRO A 21 -10.27 3.26 -6.57
N TYR A 22 -10.31 1.95 -6.84
CA TYR A 22 -9.16 1.06 -6.69
C TYR A 22 -8.51 0.81 -8.04
N HIS A 23 -7.22 1.13 -8.11
CA HIS A 23 -6.39 0.97 -9.31
C HIS A 23 -5.25 -0.01 -9.04
N ALA A 24 -4.75 -0.62 -10.12
CA ALA A 24 -3.62 -1.52 -10.07
C ALA A 24 -2.37 -0.81 -9.55
N ALA A 25 -1.70 -1.44 -8.61
CA ALA A 25 -0.49 -0.93 -8.01
C ALA A 25 0.46 -2.08 -7.62
N ARG A 26 1.65 -1.73 -7.18
CA ARG A 26 2.58 -2.65 -6.53
C ARG A 26 3.33 -1.98 -5.39
N THR A 27 3.70 -2.74 -4.38
CA THR A 27 4.63 -2.28 -3.37
C THR A 27 6.06 -2.27 -3.93
N ILE A 28 6.91 -1.43 -3.36
CA ILE A 28 8.36 -1.41 -3.58
C ILE A 28 9.02 -1.49 -2.20
N GLU A 29 9.71 -2.58 -1.94
CA GLU A 29 10.34 -2.86 -0.64
C GLU A 29 11.79 -3.27 -0.80
N GLN A 30 12.63 -2.83 0.15
CA GLN A 30 14.02 -3.25 0.21
C GLN A 30 14.11 -4.62 0.87
N VAL A 31 14.78 -5.55 0.20
CA VAL A 31 15.09 -6.88 0.73
C VAL A 31 16.50 -6.83 1.29
N ALA A 32 16.64 -7.16 2.58
CA ALA A 32 17.94 -7.20 3.23
C ALA A 32 18.82 -8.33 2.66
N PRO A 33 20.15 -8.12 2.54
CA PRO A 33 21.08 -9.19 2.19
C PRO A 33 21.08 -10.29 3.27
N VAL A 34 21.30 -11.53 2.84
CA VAL A 34 21.50 -12.69 3.73
C VAL A 34 22.99 -12.92 3.90
N TYR A 35 23.42 -13.09 5.15
CA TYR A 35 24.81 -13.34 5.51
C TYR A 35 24.97 -14.78 6.02
N ASP A 36 26.15 -15.37 5.81
CA ASP A 36 26.55 -16.59 6.52
C ASP A 36 27.02 -16.29 7.96
N ASP A 37 27.32 -17.34 8.72
CA ASP A 37 27.83 -17.24 10.10
C ASP A 37 29.18 -16.49 10.17
N GLY A 38 29.90 -16.37 9.05
CA GLY A 38 31.15 -15.64 8.92
C GLY A 38 30.97 -14.16 8.57
N GLY A 39 29.74 -13.68 8.39
CA GLY A 39 29.43 -12.30 8.02
C GLY A 39 29.64 -11.98 6.54
N SER A 40 29.82 -12.98 5.68
CA SER A 40 29.90 -12.80 4.23
C SER A 40 28.50 -12.84 3.61
N ILE A 41 28.25 -11.97 2.63
CA ILE A 41 26.96 -11.96 1.90
C ILE A 41 26.87 -13.21 1.04
N ILE A 42 25.86 -14.04 1.28
CA ILE A 42 25.53 -15.20 0.45
C ILE A 42 24.40 -14.92 -0.53
N THR A 43 23.50 -14.00 -0.19
CA THR A 43 22.45 -13.50 -1.08
C THR A 43 22.44 -11.97 -1.00
N PRO A 44 22.73 -11.24 -2.10
CA PRO A 44 22.62 -9.80 -2.12
C PRO A 44 21.21 -9.32 -1.77
N GLY A 45 21.14 -8.14 -1.15
CA GLY A 45 19.87 -7.44 -1.00
C GLY A 45 19.31 -7.02 -2.37
N GLY A 46 18.04 -6.65 -2.41
CA GLY A 46 17.37 -6.31 -3.65
C GLY A 46 16.10 -5.51 -3.42
N VAL A 47 15.27 -5.43 -4.46
CA VAL A 47 13.96 -4.80 -4.40
C VAL A 47 12.91 -5.86 -4.66
N ALA A 48 11.95 -6.00 -3.75
CA ALA A 48 10.78 -6.82 -3.94
C ALA A 48 9.60 -5.96 -4.39
N HIS A 49 8.80 -6.53 -5.28
CA HIS A 49 7.53 -5.98 -5.73
C HIS A 49 6.42 -6.96 -5.45
N ARG A 50 5.32 -6.47 -4.88
CA ARG A 50 4.10 -7.25 -4.64
C ARG A 50 2.92 -6.50 -5.24
N ASP A 51 2.18 -7.16 -6.10
CA ASP A 51 1.00 -6.56 -6.72
C ASP A 51 -0.09 -6.32 -5.67
N CYS A 52 -0.86 -5.25 -5.86
CA CYS A 52 -2.01 -4.92 -5.02
C CYS A 52 -3.00 -3.99 -5.76
N GLN A 53 -4.13 -3.71 -5.12
CA GLN A 53 -5.08 -2.69 -5.53
C GLN A 53 -5.12 -1.57 -4.49
N VAL A 54 -5.03 -0.33 -4.94
CA VAL A 54 -4.97 0.85 -4.06
C VAL A 54 -5.92 1.94 -4.50
N GLN A 55 -6.55 2.57 -3.52
CA GLN A 55 -7.23 3.85 -3.66
C GLN A 55 -6.33 4.96 -3.15
N ILE A 56 -6.26 6.07 -3.89
CA ILE A 56 -5.66 7.33 -3.45
C ILE A 56 -6.77 8.38 -3.40
N ASP A 57 -6.86 9.12 -2.30
CA ASP A 57 -7.83 10.21 -2.12
C ASP A 57 -7.25 11.33 -1.24
N THR A 58 -7.97 12.44 -1.17
CA THR A 58 -7.69 13.58 -0.31
C THR A 58 -7.50 13.15 1.15
N ALA A 59 -6.56 13.78 1.85
CA ALA A 59 -6.33 13.50 3.27
C ALA A 59 -7.60 13.63 4.12
N ILE A 60 -7.98 12.56 4.82
CA ILE A 60 -9.04 12.56 5.83
C ILE A 60 -8.61 13.34 7.08
N GLN A 61 -9.56 13.77 7.91
CA GLN A 61 -9.29 14.60 9.08
C GLN A 61 -8.19 14.03 9.99
N ARG A 62 -8.23 12.72 10.26
CA ARG A 62 -7.22 12.04 11.08
C ARG A 62 -5.78 12.20 10.54
N ILE A 63 -5.62 12.15 9.22
CA ILE A 63 -4.33 12.32 8.55
C ILE A 63 -3.88 13.78 8.60
N ARG A 64 -4.82 14.73 8.50
CA ARG A 64 -4.57 16.17 8.64
C ARG A 64 -4.13 16.55 10.05
N ASP A 65 -4.69 15.88 11.05
CA ASP A 65 -4.37 16.11 12.47
C ASP A 65 -3.04 15.45 12.89
N ALA A 66 -2.46 14.58 12.04
CA ALA A 66 -1.24 13.87 12.35
C ALA A 66 0.00 14.77 12.20
N SER A 67 0.99 14.58 13.08
CA SER A 67 2.25 15.31 13.02
C SER A 67 2.97 15.12 11.67
N GLY A 68 3.57 16.19 11.16
CA GLY A 68 4.27 16.18 9.87
C GLY A 68 3.37 16.17 8.63
N PHE A 69 2.06 16.40 8.80
CA PHE A 69 1.15 16.62 7.68
C PHE A 69 1.58 17.84 6.86
N VAL A 70 1.50 17.71 5.54
CA VAL A 70 1.59 18.81 4.58
C VAL A 70 0.45 18.72 3.57
N ASP A 71 0.12 19.82 2.91
CA ASP A 71 -1.07 19.89 2.04
C ASP A 71 -1.07 18.94 0.84
N THR A 72 0.11 18.42 0.46
CA THR A 72 0.25 17.41 -0.62
C THR A 72 0.06 15.98 -0.14
N ASP A 73 -0.17 15.76 1.16
CA ASP A 73 -0.42 14.43 1.70
C ASP A 73 -1.80 13.93 1.32
N VAL A 74 -1.88 12.62 1.07
CA VAL A 74 -3.10 11.91 0.69
C VAL A 74 -3.43 10.84 1.70
N THR A 75 -4.69 10.40 1.69
CA THR A 75 -5.06 9.12 2.30
C THR A 75 -5.02 8.04 1.23
N PHE A 76 -4.40 6.91 1.54
CA PHE A 76 -4.47 5.74 0.70
C PHE A 76 -5.17 4.59 1.41
N ILE A 77 -5.75 3.68 0.62
CA ILE A 77 -6.27 2.40 1.09
C ILE A 77 -5.76 1.28 0.18
N VAL A 78 -4.96 0.36 0.71
CA VAL A 78 -4.55 -0.87 0.00
C VAL A 78 -5.45 -2.02 0.45
N LEU A 79 -6.10 -2.71 -0.48
CA LEU A 79 -6.95 -3.86 -0.15
C LEU A 79 -6.10 -5.04 0.32
N SER A 80 -6.32 -5.48 1.57
CA SER A 80 -5.50 -6.54 2.19
C SER A 80 -5.62 -7.87 1.43
N ALA A 81 -6.78 -8.17 0.86
CA ALA A 81 -7.00 -9.37 0.06
C ALA A 81 -6.21 -9.40 -1.27
N THR A 82 -5.72 -8.25 -1.72
CA THR A 82 -4.98 -8.14 -2.99
C THR A 82 -3.47 -8.06 -2.80
N LEU A 83 -3.01 -7.91 -1.56
CA LEU A 83 -1.60 -7.82 -1.20
C LEU A 83 -1.20 -9.09 -0.46
N ASP A 84 -0.21 -9.82 -0.97
CA ASP A 84 0.38 -10.93 -0.23
C ASP A 84 1.20 -10.42 0.95
N GLY A 85 0.93 -10.89 2.17
CA GLY A 85 1.65 -10.49 3.40
C GLY A 85 1.23 -9.14 4.01
N SER A 86 2.10 -8.58 4.86
CA SER A 86 1.85 -7.30 5.55
C SER A 86 2.45 -6.11 4.79
N LEU A 87 1.86 -4.92 4.99
CA LEU A 87 2.42 -3.65 4.56
C LEU A 87 3.06 -2.95 5.77
N ASN A 88 4.13 -2.19 5.55
CA ASN A 88 4.80 -1.39 6.58
C ASN A 88 5.20 -0.01 6.00
N THR A 89 5.74 0.86 6.85
CA THR A 89 6.14 2.23 6.49
C THR A 89 7.49 2.34 5.76
N GLU A 90 8.22 1.23 5.60
CA GLU A 90 9.44 1.19 4.78
C GLU A 90 9.11 0.96 3.29
N ALA A 91 7.90 0.49 3.00
CA ALA A 91 7.41 0.30 1.66
C ALA A 91 7.09 1.63 0.95
N ARG A 92 7.16 1.60 -0.38
CA ARG A 92 6.51 2.57 -1.26
C ARG A 92 5.41 1.89 -2.06
N ILE A 93 4.46 2.66 -2.56
CA ILE A 93 3.38 2.17 -3.43
C ILE A 93 3.54 2.82 -4.79
N GLU A 94 3.69 2.03 -5.84
CA GLU A 94 3.65 2.48 -7.22
C GLU A 94 2.28 2.20 -7.80
N VAL A 95 1.53 3.26 -8.07
CA VAL A 95 0.23 3.20 -8.74
C VAL A 95 0.48 3.12 -10.25
N LEU A 96 0.06 2.03 -10.88
CA LEU A 96 0.38 1.69 -12.27
C LEU A 96 -0.61 2.29 -13.27
N ASP A 97 -1.84 2.58 -12.85
CA ASP A 97 -2.90 3.14 -13.69
C ASP A 97 -3.81 4.09 -12.88
N GLY A 98 -4.63 4.87 -13.58
CA GLY A 98 -5.60 5.79 -12.99
C GLY A 98 -5.05 7.20 -12.75
N PRO A 99 -5.87 8.10 -12.19
CA PRO A 99 -5.57 9.53 -12.06
C PRO A 99 -4.39 9.83 -11.13
N HIS A 100 -4.04 8.87 -10.26
CA HIS A 100 -2.98 9.00 -9.26
C HIS A 100 -1.74 8.17 -9.58
N ALA A 101 -1.57 7.74 -10.84
CA ALA A 101 -0.39 7.00 -11.29
C ALA A 101 0.91 7.69 -10.89
N GLY A 102 1.87 6.91 -10.37
CA GLY A 102 3.13 7.38 -9.80
C GLY A 102 3.49 6.69 -8.49
N THR A 103 4.62 7.09 -7.90
CA THR A 103 5.15 6.48 -6.68
C THR A 103 4.82 7.33 -5.45
N TRP A 104 4.39 6.66 -4.39
CA TRP A 104 3.95 7.24 -3.13
C TRP A 104 4.71 6.62 -1.96
N SER A 105 5.14 7.44 -0.99
CA SER A 105 5.66 6.94 0.27
C SER A 105 4.54 6.40 1.18
N VAL A 106 4.90 5.60 2.17
CA VAL A 106 4.00 5.15 3.24
C VAL A 106 4.48 5.71 4.58
N ASP A 107 3.94 6.86 4.98
CA ASP A 107 4.44 7.60 6.14
C ASP A 107 3.69 7.28 7.44
N MET A 108 2.46 6.78 7.32
CA MET A 108 1.61 6.33 8.42
C MET A 108 0.78 5.15 7.93
N LEU A 109 0.55 4.16 8.80
CA LEU A 109 -0.17 2.96 8.44
C LEU A 109 -0.97 2.40 9.61
N GLU A 110 -2.21 2.01 9.35
CA GLU A 110 -3.07 1.26 10.27
C GLU A 110 -3.91 0.23 9.49
N ARG A 111 -4.48 -0.72 10.23
CA ARG A 111 -5.54 -1.58 9.70
C ARG A 111 -6.89 -0.96 9.98
N ASP A 112 -7.80 -1.07 9.02
CA ASP A 112 -9.20 -0.75 9.27
C ASP A 112 -9.80 -1.75 10.30
N PRO A 113 -10.92 -1.40 10.97
CA PRO A 113 -11.47 -2.19 12.08
C PRO A 113 -11.81 -3.65 11.73
N VAL A 114 -12.10 -3.94 10.46
CA VAL A 114 -12.42 -5.28 9.97
C VAL A 114 -11.26 -5.94 9.22
N ALA A 115 -10.10 -5.28 9.18
CA ALA A 115 -8.89 -5.76 8.54
C ALA A 115 -9.02 -6.00 7.01
N ALA A 116 -10.00 -5.39 6.34
CA ALA A 116 -10.18 -5.44 4.89
C ALA A 116 -9.16 -4.56 4.12
N GLY A 117 -8.53 -3.60 4.78
CA GLY A 117 -7.58 -2.70 4.15
C GLY A 117 -6.51 -2.17 5.09
N TRP A 118 -5.42 -1.72 4.46
CA TRP A 118 -4.41 -0.90 5.09
C TRP A 118 -4.71 0.56 4.75
N VAL A 119 -4.91 1.40 5.78
CA VAL A 119 -5.21 2.83 5.61
C VAL A 119 -4.00 3.62 6.05
N GLY A 120 -3.57 4.59 5.24
CA GLY A 120 -2.33 5.30 5.55
C GLY A 120 -2.21 6.69 4.93
N ARG A 121 -1.15 7.39 5.36
CA ARG A 121 -0.72 8.66 4.77
C ARG A 121 0.28 8.38 3.66
N GLY A 122 -0.03 8.87 2.46
CA GLY A 122 0.88 8.83 1.33
C GLY A 122 1.36 10.22 0.95
N ARG A 123 2.57 10.30 0.40
CA ARG A 123 3.11 11.50 -0.22
C ARG A 123 3.74 11.15 -1.55
N ARG A 124 3.49 11.95 -2.57
CA ARG A 124 4.08 11.74 -3.89
C ARG A 124 5.59 11.97 -3.83
N GLY A 125 6.35 10.99 -4.32
CA GLY A 125 7.81 11.04 -4.46
C GLY A 125 8.27 11.63 -5.78
#